data_AF-A0A086LUE0-F1
#
_entry.id   AF-A0A086LUE0-F1
#
_cell.length_a   1.000
_cell.length_b   1.000
_cell.length_c   1.000
_cell.angle_alpha   90.00
_cell.angle_beta   90.00
_cell.angle_gamma   90.00
#
_symmetry.space_group_name_H-M   'P 1'
#
loop_
_entity.id
_entity.type
_entity.pdbx_description
1 polymer ?
#
loop_
_entity_poly.entity_id
_entity_poly.type
_entity_poly.pdbx_seq_one_letter_code
_entity_poly.pdbx_strand_id
1 'polypeptide(L)'
;MAGTEVQASSPPSSALALRTSSPPPQGLTNGASPKFLAQALPLAHLVDTLPYVDALTPEQNEEAKSLIQQELVLMNRERRARRQNAGRSSDEEASSLEDELLKEYLDELLPAPRTPHLDNPNSLVGRELLRLKRGEPMQKLDLSRLYEAAPAPPKSGDTAEWRKSITTCESLLEHLSLGQTNLDLMNIHAISSWTRHLQGLMAQESHWESALKRVRTEVDAVSKTRKLEQVECGNALRNLNRTKEDYEIRNREIMGALAHLNEEVAELKHKCRVRGLLPEDYDSDPEEEEATWAAPVAAAALGSEATMLESPSSSVPSSSSSAAME
;
A
#
# COMPACT_ATOMS: atom_id res chain seq x y z
N MET A 1 44.65 -67.56 1.06
CA MET A 1 44.47 -66.69 -0.12
C MET A 1 43.21 -67.13 -0.82
N ALA A 2 42.34 -66.30 -1.40
CA ALA A 2 41.98 -64.89 -1.29
C ALA A 2 40.81 -64.70 -2.28
N GLY A 3 39.92 -63.74 -2.05
CA GLY A 3 38.85 -63.31 -2.97
C GLY A 3 37.51 -63.93 -2.61
N THR A 4 36.58 -63.32 -1.86
CA THR A 4 35.96 -61.99 -1.95
C THR A 4 35.19 -61.78 -3.27
N GLU A 5 33.86 -61.90 -3.21
CA GLU A 5 32.96 -60.92 -3.85
C GLU A 5 31.56 -61.00 -3.23
N VAL A 6 31.15 -59.87 -2.66
CA VAL A 6 29.87 -59.61 -2.01
C VAL A 6 28.97 -58.99 -3.07
N GLN A 7 27.88 -59.66 -3.45
CA GLN A 7 26.82 -59.03 -4.23
C GLN A 7 25.79 -58.42 -3.28
N ALA A 8 25.71 -57.09 -3.37
CA ALA A 8 24.86 -56.21 -2.58
C ALA A 8 23.36 -56.46 -2.85
N SER A 9 22.62 -56.73 -1.78
CA SER A 9 21.17 -56.62 -1.77
C SER A 9 20.76 -55.15 -1.65
N SER A 10 19.85 -54.71 -2.51
CA SER A 10 19.31 -53.35 -2.55
C SER A 10 18.56 -53.02 -1.24
N PRO A 11 18.71 -51.81 -0.66
CA PRO A 11 17.91 -51.39 0.48
C PRO A 11 16.46 -51.10 0.07
N PRO A 12 15.46 -51.35 0.94
CA PRO A 12 14.07 -51.06 0.65
C PRO A 12 13.84 -49.54 0.53
N SER A 13 13.20 -49.19 -0.57
CA SER A 13 12.79 -47.85 -0.99
C SER A 13 12.24 -47.00 0.15
N SER A 14 12.88 -45.84 0.31
CA SER A 14 12.52 -44.75 1.20
C SER A 14 11.13 -44.19 0.87
N ALA A 15 10.09 -44.71 1.50
CA ALA A 15 8.72 -44.20 1.41
C ALA A 15 8.49 -42.89 2.18
N LEU A 16 9.50 -42.39 2.91
CA LEU A 16 9.41 -41.14 3.69
C LEU A 16 9.94 -39.89 2.96
N ALA A 17 10.57 -40.04 1.79
CA ALA A 17 11.14 -38.91 1.06
C ALA A 17 10.11 -38.09 0.23
N LEU A 18 8.86 -38.56 0.13
CA LEU A 18 7.82 -37.94 -0.71
C LEU A 18 6.93 -36.90 0.00
N ARG A 19 7.24 -36.51 1.25
CA ARG A 19 6.42 -35.51 1.99
C ARG A 19 7.04 -34.13 2.11
N THR A 20 8.26 -33.89 1.60
CA THR A 20 8.94 -32.58 1.73
C THR A 20 9.24 -31.89 0.40
N SER A 21 8.80 -32.43 -0.74
CA SER A 21 8.71 -31.61 -1.95
C SER A 21 7.51 -30.67 -1.79
N SER A 22 7.76 -29.52 -1.14
CA SER A 22 6.99 -28.32 -1.45
C SER A 22 6.88 -28.26 -2.97
N PRO A 23 5.68 -28.09 -3.55
CA PRO A 23 5.61 -27.78 -4.97
C PRO A 23 6.54 -26.58 -5.22
N PRO A 24 7.23 -26.52 -6.39
CA PRO A 24 7.91 -25.29 -6.79
C PRO A 24 6.90 -24.14 -6.62
N PRO A 25 7.34 -22.91 -6.27
CA PRO A 25 6.41 -21.80 -6.15
C PRO A 25 5.63 -21.76 -7.44
N GLN A 26 4.38 -22.21 -7.39
CA GLN A 26 3.45 -22.03 -8.47
C GLN A 26 3.29 -20.52 -8.45
N GLY A 27 4.09 -19.85 -9.27
CA GLY A 27 3.81 -18.49 -9.68
C GLY A 27 2.32 -18.54 -10.01
N LEU A 28 1.56 -17.66 -9.38
CA LEU A 28 0.17 -17.45 -9.69
C LEU A 28 0.12 -17.04 -11.17
N THR A 29 0.20 -18.01 -12.08
CA THR A 29 -0.06 -17.85 -13.51
C THR A 29 -1.58 -17.86 -13.66
N ASN A 30 -2.25 -16.96 -12.95
CA ASN A 30 -3.42 -16.34 -13.49
C ASN A 30 -2.91 -15.68 -14.79
N GLY A 31 -3.35 -16.19 -15.94
CA GLY A 31 -2.98 -15.70 -17.27
C GLY A 31 -3.42 -14.26 -17.58
N ALA A 32 -3.59 -13.43 -16.55
CA ALA A 32 -3.67 -12.00 -16.67
C ALA A 32 -2.26 -11.46 -16.39
N SER A 33 -1.61 -10.91 -17.41
CA SER A 33 -0.53 -9.95 -17.21
C SER A 33 -0.93 -9.00 -16.07
N PRO A 34 -0.02 -8.68 -15.11
CA PRO A 34 -0.37 -7.76 -14.04
C PRO A 34 -0.82 -6.46 -14.70
N LYS A 35 -2.12 -6.19 -14.68
CA LYS A 35 -2.67 -4.92 -15.15
C LYS A 35 -2.17 -3.91 -14.13
N PHE A 36 -1.16 -3.14 -14.51
CA PHE A 36 -0.67 -2.07 -13.65
C PHE A 36 -1.84 -1.13 -13.34
N LEU A 37 -1.96 -0.68 -12.09
CA LEU A 37 -3.05 0.22 -11.68
C LEU A 37 -3.11 1.48 -12.56
N ALA A 38 -1.96 1.91 -13.09
CA ALA A 38 -1.85 2.99 -14.06
C ALA A 38 -2.63 2.76 -15.38
N GLN A 39 -2.90 1.50 -15.76
CA GLN A 39 -3.74 1.18 -16.93
C GLN A 39 -5.22 1.11 -16.61
N ALA A 40 -5.58 0.95 -15.32
CA ALA A 40 -6.97 0.85 -14.88
C ALA A 40 -7.57 2.22 -14.52
N LEU A 41 -6.74 3.20 -14.19
CA LEU A 41 -7.18 4.51 -13.73
C LEU A 41 -7.24 5.53 -14.89
N PRO A 42 -8.38 6.20 -15.12
CA PRO A 42 -8.55 7.14 -16.23
C PRO A 42 -7.66 8.39 -16.14
N LEU A 43 -7.16 8.72 -14.95
CA LEU A 43 -6.30 9.89 -14.68
C LEU A 43 -4.88 9.51 -14.24
N ALA A 44 -4.39 8.32 -14.60
CA ALA A 44 -3.07 7.87 -14.19
C ALA A 44 -1.91 8.79 -14.61
N HIS A 45 -2.09 9.59 -15.67
CA HIS A 45 -1.13 10.58 -16.14
C HIS A 45 -0.93 11.77 -15.18
N LEU A 46 -1.88 11.99 -14.25
CA LEU A 46 -1.80 13.04 -13.23
C LEU A 46 -1.06 12.58 -11.96
N VAL A 47 -0.62 11.32 -11.91
CA VAL A 47 -0.04 10.67 -10.72
C VAL A 47 1.49 10.74 -10.71
N ASP A 48 2.11 11.43 -11.69
CA ASP A 48 3.57 11.50 -11.76
C ASP A 48 4.15 12.39 -10.66
N THR A 49 4.98 11.79 -9.81
CA THR A 49 5.72 12.47 -8.74
C THR A 49 7.14 11.91 -8.73
N LEU A 50 8.15 12.75 -8.44
CA LEU A 50 9.56 12.38 -8.53
C LEU A 50 10.25 12.33 -7.15
N PRO A 51 10.02 11.31 -6.30
CA PRO A 51 10.55 11.25 -4.93
C PRO A 51 12.07 11.42 -4.77
N TYR A 52 12.87 11.01 -5.77
CA TYR A 52 14.33 11.14 -5.70
C TYR A 52 14.84 12.53 -6.09
N VAL A 53 14.01 13.36 -6.72
CA VAL A 53 14.34 14.72 -7.16
C VAL A 53 13.65 15.75 -6.26
N ASP A 54 12.39 15.50 -5.93
CA ASP A 54 11.54 16.37 -5.12
C ASP A 54 11.66 15.94 -3.65
N ALA A 55 12.69 16.46 -2.98
CA ALA A 55 12.84 16.28 -1.54
C ALA A 55 11.79 17.14 -0.81
N LEU A 56 10.69 16.52 -0.40
CA LEU A 56 9.63 17.21 0.35
C LEU A 56 10.13 17.56 1.75
N THR A 57 10.00 18.83 2.14
CA THR A 57 10.32 19.24 3.52
C THR A 57 9.31 18.61 4.49
N PRO A 58 9.68 18.40 5.77
CA PRO A 58 8.72 17.88 6.76
C PRO A 58 7.49 18.79 6.89
N GLU A 59 7.64 20.11 6.76
CA GLU A 59 6.55 21.09 6.79
C GLU A 59 5.56 20.88 5.63
N GLN A 60 6.07 20.74 4.40
CA GLN A 60 5.24 20.44 3.23
C GLN A 60 4.50 19.11 3.34
N ASN A 61 5.08 18.11 4.01
CA ASN A 61 4.40 16.84 4.29
C ASN A 61 3.21 17.04 5.25
N GLU A 62 3.37 17.90 6.27
CA GLU A 62 2.30 18.20 7.22
C GLU A 62 1.19 19.03 6.56
N GLU A 63 1.55 20.03 5.75
CA GLU A 63 0.60 20.79 4.93
C GLU A 63 -0.19 19.87 3.99
N ALA A 64 0.49 19.00 3.24
CA ALA A 64 -0.16 18.04 2.35
C ALA A 64 -1.13 17.12 3.11
N LYS A 65 -0.73 16.61 4.29
CA LYS A 65 -1.61 15.82 5.15
C LYS A 65 -2.83 16.61 5.61
N SER A 66 -2.66 17.89 5.97
CA SER A 66 -3.77 18.74 6.40
C SER A 66 -4.78 18.98 5.28
N LEU A 67 -4.30 19.19 4.04
CA LEU A 67 -5.15 19.34 2.86
C LEU A 67 -5.91 18.04 2.55
N ILE A 68 -5.23 16.89 2.61
CA ILE A 68 -5.87 15.57 2.44
C ILE A 68 -6.96 15.36 3.51
N GLN A 69 -6.70 15.74 4.75
CA GLN A 69 -7.70 15.66 5.83
C GLN A 69 -8.90 16.56 5.57
N GLN A 70 -8.68 17.79 5.08
CA GLN A 70 -9.76 18.69 4.71
C GLN A 70 -10.63 18.10 3.58
N GLU A 71 -10.01 17.56 2.54
CA GLU A 71 -10.72 16.89 1.44
C GLU A 71 -11.51 15.66 1.92
N LEU A 72 -10.94 14.85 2.81
CA LEU A 72 -11.66 13.73 3.42
C LEU A 72 -12.89 14.19 4.21
N VAL A 73 -12.79 15.31 4.94
CA VAL A 73 -13.93 15.89 5.67
C VAL A 73 -15.00 16.38 4.69
N LEU A 74 -14.61 17.05 3.60
CA LEU A 74 -15.54 17.50 2.56
C LEU A 74 -16.23 16.32 1.87
N MET A 75 -15.49 15.29 1.49
CA MET A 75 -16.01 14.07 0.89
C MET A 75 -17.01 13.38 1.82
N ASN A 76 -16.69 13.25 3.11
CA ASN A 76 -17.59 12.68 4.11
C ASN A 76 -18.85 13.53 4.31
N ARG A 77 -18.72 14.86 4.25
CA ARG A 77 -19.85 15.79 4.34
C ARG A 77 -20.76 15.68 3.12
N GLU A 78 -20.20 15.58 1.92
CA GLU A 78 -20.95 15.37 0.68
C GLU A 78 -21.67 14.03 0.69
N ARG A 79 -21.00 12.94 1.11
CA ARG A 79 -21.62 11.62 1.27
C ARG A 79 -22.77 11.63 2.26
N ARG A 80 -22.61 12.31 3.41
CA ARG A 80 -23.69 12.52 4.39
C ARG A 80 -24.86 13.28 3.78
N ALA A 81 -24.60 14.36 3.03
CA ALA A 81 -25.65 15.12 2.35
C ALA A 81 -26.38 14.29 1.27
N ARG A 82 -25.67 13.49 0.47
CA ARG A 82 -26.26 12.54 -0.49
C ARG A 82 -27.15 11.51 0.21
N ARG A 83 -26.72 10.99 1.37
CA ARG A 83 -27.48 10.01 2.17
C ARG A 83 -28.72 10.64 2.84
N GLN A 84 -28.61 11.87 3.32
CA GLN A 84 -29.73 12.65 3.86
C GLN A 84 -30.75 12.98 2.76
N ASN A 85 -30.31 13.38 1.56
CA ASN A 85 -31.17 13.56 0.40
C ASN A 85 -31.81 12.24 -0.08
N ALA A 86 -31.16 11.10 0.16
CA ALA A 86 -31.72 9.76 -0.08
C ALA A 86 -32.72 9.30 1.01
N GLY A 87 -33.07 10.16 1.98
CA GLY A 87 -34.16 9.92 2.92
C GLY A 87 -33.85 8.99 4.10
N ARG A 88 -32.57 8.78 4.45
CA ARG A 88 -32.17 7.95 5.59
C ARG A 88 -31.80 8.81 6.80
N SER A 89 -32.65 8.81 7.84
CA SER A 89 -32.50 9.65 9.04
C SER A 89 -32.08 8.86 10.29
N SER A 90 -30.92 9.18 10.87
CA SER A 90 -30.68 9.30 12.33
C SER A 90 -29.19 9.52 12.65
N ASP A 91 -28.93 10.26 13.73
CA ASP A 91 -27.65 10.86 14.14
C ASP A 91 -26.68 9.95 14.93
N GLU A 92 -26.91 8.63 15.02
CA GLU A 92 -26.00 7.68 15.71
C GLU A 92 -25.04 6.92 14.78
N GLU A 93 -25.00 7.25 13.48
CA GLU A 93 -24.34 6.43 12.44
C GLU A 93 -22.91 6.88 12.04
N ALA A 94 -22.26 7.79 12.78
CA ALA A 94 -20.93 8.29 12.38
C ALA A 94 -19.85 7.20 12.36
N SER A 95 -19.86 6.26 13.31
CA SER A 95 -18.99 5.07 13.29
C SER A 95 -19.36 4.10 12.18
N SER A 96 -20.66 3.96 11.88
CA SER A 96 -21.14 3.12 10.79
C SER A 96 -20.72 3.63 9.40
N LEU A 97 -20.50 4.94 9.22
CA LEU A 97 -19.99 5.50 7.96
C LEU A 97 -18.53 5.11 7.71
N GLU A 98 -17.71 5.09 8.77
CA GLU A 98 -16.32 4.62 8.68
C GLU A 98 -16.30 3.12 8.40
N ASP A 99 -17.16 2.34 9.06
CA ASP A 99 -17.29 0.90 8.82
C ASP A 99 -17.84 0.58 7.42
N GLU A 100 -18.78 1.39 6.90
CA GLU A 100 -19.32 1.26 5.53
C GLU A 100 -18.29 1.65 4.47
N LEU A 101 -17.54 2.75 4.68
CA LEU A 101 -16.42 3.15 3.81
C LEU A 101 -15.34 2.06 3.79
N LEU A 102 -15.00 1.52 4.96
CA LEU A 102 -14.03 0.45 5.08
C LEU A 102 -14.52 -0.80 4.36
N LYS A 103 -15.82 -1.12 4.46
CA LYS A 103 -16.41 -2.24 3.75
C LYS A 103 -16.42 -2.05 2.23
N GLU A 104 -16.80 -0.88 1.74
CA GLU A 104 -16.76 -0.52 0.32
C GLU A 104 -15.31 -0.59 -0.21
N TYR A 105 -14.34 -0.06 0.54
CA TYR A 105 -12.93 -0.16 0.19
C TYR A 105 -12.42 -1.61 0.14
N LEU A 106 -12.77 -2.43 1.13
CA LEU A 106 -12.37 -3.84 1.18
C LEU A 106 -13.07 -4.67 0.10
N ASP A 107 -14.32 -4.37 -0.24
CA ASP A 107 -15.09 -5.12 -1.25
C ASP A 107 -14.69 -4.71 -2.68
N GLU A 108 -14.44 -3.42 -2.95
CA GLU A 108 -14.15 -2.90 -4.30
C GLU A 108 -12.68 -2.96 -4.70
N LEU A 109 -11.76 -2.55 -3.80
CA LEU A 109 -10.33 -2.49 -4.14
C LEU A 109 -9.57 -3.77 -3.79
N LEU A 110 -9.99 -4.49 -2.76
CA LEU A 110 -9.22 -5.61 -2.20
C LEU A 110 -10.07 -6.84 -1.86
N PRO A 111 -10.75 -7.46 -2.85
CA PRO A 111 -11.57 -8.63 -2.60
C PRO A 111 -10.75 -9.73 -1.92
N ALA A 112 -11.30 -10.29 -0.84
CA ALA A 112 -10.61 -11.30 -0.04
C ALA A 112 -10.14 -12.46 -0.93
N PRO A 113 -8.88 -12.92 -0.79
CA PRO A 113 -8.37 -14.03 -1.59
C PRO A 113 -9.20 -15.28 -1.30
N ARG A 114 -9.70 -15.91 -2.36
CA ARG A 114 -10.40 -17.20 -2.22
C ARG A 114 -9.41 -18.24 -1.76
N THR A 115 -9.70 -18.88 -0.64
CA THR A 115 -8.84 -19.93 -0.09
C THR A 115 -9.59 -21.26 -0.06
N PRO A 116 -9.01 -22.32 -0.61
CA PRO A 116 -9.69 -23.62 -0.71
C PRO A 116 -9.97 -24.25 0.67
N HIS A 117 -9.36 -23.77 1.75
CA HIS A 117 -9.54 -24.35 3.09
C HIS A 117 -10.45 -23.54 4.01
N LEU A 118 -10.56 -22.21 3.86
CA LEU A 118 -11.47 -21.40 4.67
C LEU A 118 -12.85 -21.26 4.02
N ASP A 119 -12.92 -21.19 2.68
CA ASP A 119 -14.18 -21.00 1.96
C ASP A 119 -15.00 -22.29 1.86
N ASN A 120 -14.33 -23.44 1.94
CA ASN A 120 -14.98 -24.74 1.86
C ASN A 120 -15.59 -25.14 3.22
N PRO A 121 -16.93 -25.26 3.35
CA PRO A 121 -17.59 -25.59 4.61
C PRO A 121 -17.30 -27.03 5.10
N ASN A 122 -16.81 -27.89 4.21
CA ASN A 122 -16.44 -29.29 4.51
C ASN A 122 -14.97 -29.45 4.94
N SER A 123 -14.17 -28.39 4.86
CA SER A 123 -12.81 -28.37 5.41
C SER A 123 -12.86 -28.39 6.93
N LEU A 124 -11.84 -28.95 7.58
CA LEU A 124 -11.72 -28.93 9.04
C LEU A 124 -11.77 -27.48 9.57
N VAL A 125 -11.05 -26.57 8.90
CA VAL A 125 -11.05 -25.14 9.23
C VAL A 125 -12.42 -24.50 8.97
N GLY A 126 -13.07 -24.81 7.85
CA GLY A 126 -14.41 -24.29 7.54
C GLY A 126 -15.46 -24.71 8.56
N ARG A 127 -15.41 -25.96 9.04
CA ARG A 127 -16.28 -26.47 10.11
C ARG A 127 -16.04 -25.76 11.44
N GLU A 128 -14.77 -25.52 11.80
CA GLU A 128 -14.40 -24.76 12.99
C GLU A 128 -14.86 -23.29 12.90
N LEU A 129 -14.74 -22.65 11.73
CA LEU A 129 -15.26 -21.30 11.50
C LEU A 129 -16.78 -21.25 11.64
N LEU A 130 -17.50 -22.26 11.17
CA LEU A 130 -18.96 -22.38 11.39
C LEU A 130 -19.29 -22.60 12.88
N ARG A 131 -18.50 -23.39 13.61
CA ARG A 131 -18.65 -23.58 15.06
C ARG A 131 -18.44 -22.27 15.83
N LEU A 132 -17.40 -21.51 15.47
CA LEU A 132 -17.11 -20.20 16.04
C LEU A 132 -18.23 -19.20 15.74
N LYS A 133 -18.76 -19.18 14.51
CA LYS A 133 -19.94 -18.38 14.16
C LYS A 133 -21.18 -18.73 14.99
N ARG A 134 -21.31 -20.00 15.40
CA ARG A 134 -22.38 -20.46 16.30
C ARG A 134 -22.08 -20.21 17.79
N GLY A 135 -20.88 -19.76 18.15
CA GLY A 135 -20.49 -19.52 19.54
C GLY A 135 -20.35 -20.80 20.38
N GLU A 136 -20.25 -21.97 19.76
CA GLU A 136 -20.10 -23.25 20.47
C GLU A 136 -18.67 -23.40 21.02
N PRO A 137 -18.47 -23.65 22.34
CA PRO A 137 -17.13 -23.86 22.89
C PRO A 137 -16.48 -25.16 22.37
N MET A 138 -15.16 -25.21 22.35
CA MET A 138 -14.42 -26.37 21.82
C MET A 138 -14.53 -27.55 22.78
N GLN A 139 -14.66 -28.76 22.25
CA GLN A 139 -14.57 -29.96 23.08
C GLN A 139 -13.16 -30.06 23.66
N LYS A 140 -13.07 -30.18 24.99
CA LYS A 140 -11.79 -30.40 25.67
C LYS A 140 -11.27 -31.78 25.28
N LEU A 141 -9.98 -31.85 24.95
CA LEU A 141 -9.33 -33.13 24.69
C LEU A 141 -9.33 -33.95 25.99
N ASP A 142 -9.82 -35.19 25.93
CA ASP A 142 -9.80 -36.06 27.09
C ASP A 142 -8.43 -36.75 27.17
N LEU A 143 -7.61 -36.28 28.11
CA LEU A 143 -6.27 -36.82 28.40
C LEU A 143 -6.29 -37.84 29.54
N SER A 144 -7.44 -38.07 30.19
CA SER A 144 -7.55 -38.91 31.39
C SER A 144 -6.97 -40.32 31.18
N ARG A 145 -7.21 -40.89 30.00
CA ARG A 145 -6.73 -42.22 29.60
C ARG A 145 -5.20 -42.34 29.47
N LEU A 146 -4.48 -41.24 29.24
CA LEU A 146 -3.03 -41.26 29.06
C LEU A 146 -2.26 -41.12 30.40
N TYR A 147 -2.94 -40.62 31.44
CA TYR A 147 -2.35 -40.36 32.76
C TYR A 147 -2.88 -41.30 33.85
N GLU A 148 -3.66 -42.32 33.48
CA GLU A 148 -4.14 -43.32 34.43
C GLU A 148 -2.95 -44.14 34.95
N ALA A 149 -2.62 -43.94 36.22
CA ALA A 149 -1.75 -44.85 36.96
C ALA A 149 -2.42 -46.23 36.99
N ALA A 150 -1.62 -47.30 37.12
CA ALA A 150 -2.13 -48.66 37.21
C ALA A 150 -3.30 -48.73 38.21
N PRO A 151 -4.50 -49.16 37.78
CA PRO A 151 -5.68 -49.13 38.63
C PRO A 151 -5.45 -49.99 39.87
N ALA A 152 -5.76 -49.44 41.05
CA ALA A 152 -5.76 -50.20 42.29
C ALA A 152 -6.76 -51.37 42.18
N PRO A 153 -6.50 -52.52 42.82
CA PRO A 153 -7.42 -53.65 42.75
C PRO A 153 -8.82 -53.21 43.21
N PRO A 154 -9.89 -53.44 42.42
CA PRO A 154 -11.22 -53.02 42.79
C PRO A 154 -11.65 -53.70 44.09
N LYS A 155 -12.22 -52.93 45.02
CA LYS A 155 -12.61 -53.40 46.35
C LYS A 155 -13.96 -54.15 46.34
N SER A 156 -14.66 -54.13 45.22
CA SER A 156 -15.94 -54.79 45.00
C SER A 156 -15.74 -56.25 44.55
N GLY A 157 -16.71 -57.12 44.86
CA GLY A 157 -16.76 -58.49 44.34
C GLY A 157 -17.27 -58.57 42.89
N ASP A 158 -17.46 -57.44 42.22
CA ASP A 158 -18.12 -57.37 40.92
C ASP A 158 -17.18 -57.75 39.79
N THR A 159 -17.47 -58.89 39.14
CA THR A 159 -16.63 -59.44 38.06
C THR A 159 -16.46 -58.50 36.87
N ALA A 160 -17.39 -57.56 36.65
CA ALA A 160 -17.32 -56.59 35.55
C ALA A 160 -16.25 -55.51 35.79
N GLU A 161 -16.07 -55.06 37.04
CA GLU A 161 -15.06 -54.06 37.40
C GLU A 161 -13.64 -54.63 37.33
N TRP A 162 -13.47 -55.88 37.78
CA TRP A 162 -12.22 -56.63 37.64
C TRP A 162 -11.80 -56.83 36.18
N ARG A 163 -12.75 -57.16 35.29
CA ARG A 163 -12.46 -57.27 33.85
C ARG A 163 -11.99 -55.93 33.27
N LYS A 164 -12.65 -54.82 33.62
CA LYS A 164 -12.24 -53.48 33.17
C LYS A 164 -10.84 -53.13 33.66
N SER A 165 -10.53 -53.36 34.94
CA SER A 165 -9.18 -53.08 35.48
C SER A 165 -8.10 -53.95 34.83
N ILE A 166 -8.41 -55.23 34.52
CA ILE A 166 -7.49 -56.12 33.79
C ILE A 166 -7.23 -55.58 32.39
N THR A 167 -8.27 -55.24 31.64
CA THR A 167 -8.12 -54.67 30.29
C THR A 167 -7.33 -53.35 30.30
N THR A 168 -7.52 -52.52 31.34
CA THR A 168 -6.72 -51.29 31.51
C THR A 168 -5.25 -51.64 31.79
N CYS A 169 -4.95 -52.56 32.70
CA CYS A 169 -3.59 -53.01 32.99
C CYS A 169 -2.90 -53.64 31.77
N GLU A 170 -3.60 -54.47 31.00
CA GLU A 170 -3.10 -55.05 29.75
C GLU A 170 -2.72 -53.94 28.76
N SER A 171 -3.61 -52.94 28.57
CA SER A 171 -3.32 -51.81 27.70
C SER A 171 -2.13 -50.97 28.18
N LEU A 172 -1.98 -50.76 29.49
CA LEU A 172 -0.84 -50.04 30.07
C LEU A 172 0.46 -50.81 29.86
N LEU A 173 0.45 -52.12 30.03
CA LEU A 173 1.62 -52.97 29.81
C LEU A 173 2.07 -52.93 28.34
N GLU A 174 1.13 -53.00 27.41
CA GLU A 174 1.41 -52.83 25.98
C GLU A 174 2.00 -51.44 25.68
N HIS A 175 1.42 -50.37 26.24
CA HIS A 175 1.94 -49.01 26.09
C HIS A 175 3.37 -48.86 26.62
N LEU A 176 3.68 -49.46 27.78
CA LEU A 176 5.02 -49.43 28.37
C LEU A 176 6.02 -50.24 27.53
N SER A 177 5.62 -51.41 27.04
CA SER A 177 6.44 -52.23 26.15
C SER A 177 6.76 -51.48 24.85
N LEU A 178 5.76 -50.86 24.23
CA LEU A 178 5.95 -49.99 23.07
C LEU A 178 6.85 -48.80 23.40
N GLY A 179 6.64 -48.15 24.55
CA GLY A 179 7.48 -47.06 25.04
C GLY A 179 8.95 -47.47 25.16
N GLN A 180 9.22 -48.65 25.70
CA GLN A 180 10.57 -49.21 25.78
C GLN A 180 11.19 -49.43 24.39
N THR A 181 10.46 -50.06 23.48
CA THR A 181 10.95 -50.25 22.10
C THR A 181 11.20 -48.93 21.37
N ASN A 182 10.36 -47.91 21.61
CA ASN A 182 10.55 -46.57 21.05
C ASN A 182 11.80 -45.88 21.63
N LEU A 183 12.06 -46.04 22.93
CA LEU A 183 13.28 -45.51 23.56
C LEU A 183 14.53 -46.21 23.03
N ASP A 184 14.48 -47.52 22.80
CA ASP A 184 15.59 -48.27 22.22
C ASP A 184 15.88 -47.79 20.78
N LEU A 185 14.84 -47.63 19.96
CA LEU A 185 14.97 -47.06 18.61
C LEU A 185 15.50 -45.63 18.64
N MET A 186 15.03 -44.81 19.58
CA MET A 186 15.52 -43.45 19.76
C MET A 186 16.99 -43.45 20.15
N ASN A 187 17.43 -44.31 21.08
CA ASN A 187 18.82 -44.37 21.51
C ASN A 187 19.76 -44.73 20.34
N ILE A 188 19.32 -45.61 19.44
CA ILE A 188 20.10 -46.01 18.26
C ILE A 188 20.13 -44.90 17.19
N HIS A 189 19.01 -44.23 16.92
CA HIS A 189 18.86 -43.36 15.75
C HIS A 189 18.72 -41.87 16.05
N ALA A 190 18.57 -41.42 17.29
CA ALA A 190 18.29 -40.02 17.63
C ALA A 190 19.41 -39.09 17.16
N ILE A 191 20.67 -39.42 17.47
CA ILE A 191 21.80 -38.54 17.13
C ILE A 191 21.96 -38.43 15.61
N SER A 192 21.85 -39.55 14.88
CA SER A 192 22.00 -39.58 13.42
C SER A 192 20.83 -38.94 12.67
N SER A 193 19.60 -39.07 13.18
CA SER A 193 18.42 -38.39 12.63
C SER A 193 18.45 -36.89 12.93
N TRP A 194 18.81 -36.49 14.14
CA TRP A 194 18.90 -35.10 14.55
C TRP A 194 19.99 -34.34 13.80
N THR A 195 21.17 -34.92 13.63
CA THR A 195 22.25 -34.32 12.84
C THR A 195 21.87 -34.14 11.38
N ARG A 196 21.20 -35.12 10.75
CA ARG A 196 20.67 -34.97 9.39
C ARG A 196 19.60 -33.88 9.32
N HIS A 197 18.71 -33.81 10.31
CA HIS A 197 17.70 -32.76 10.39
C HIS A 197 18.35 -31.37 10.49
N LEU A 198 19.36 -31.21 11.35
CA LEU A 198 20.11 -29.98 11.50
C LEU A 198 20.82 -29.58 10.20
N GLN A 199 21.44 -30.53 9.48
CA GLN A 199 22.02 -30.27 8.16
C GLN A 199 20.96 -29.78 7.16
N GLY A 200 19.76 -30.38 7.19
CA GLY A 200 18.62 -29.92 6.39
C GLY A 200 18.20 -28.49 6.74
N LEU A 201 18.15 -28.15 8.02
CA LEU A 201 17.84 -26.79 8.50
C LEU A 201 18.91 -25.78 8.06
N MET A 202 20.20 -26.10 8.20
CA MET A 202 21.30 -25.24 7.74
C MET A 202 21.25 -25.02 6.22
N ALA A 203 20.92 -26.05 5.45
CA ALA A 203 20.73 -25.92 4.00
C ALA A 203 19.55 -25.00 3.68
N GLN A 204 18.42 -25.15 4.38
CA GLN A 204 17.26 -24.27 4.23
C GLN A 204 17.58 -22.82 4.60
N GLU A 205 18.30 -22.59 5.71
CA GLU A 205 18.77 -21.26 6.11
C GLU A 205 19.60 -20.62 4.99
N SER A 206 20.61 -21.32 4.48
CA SER A 206 21.45 -20.82 3.38
C SER A 206 20.65 -20.52 2.10
N HIS A 207 19.65 -21.34 1.79
CA HIS A 207 18.75 -21.13 0.67
C HIS A 207 17.93 -19.84 0.86
N TRP A 208 17.31 -19.65 2.03
CA TRP A 208 16.52 -18.45 2.32
C TRP A 208 17.38 -17.18 2.37
N GLU A 209 18.59 -17.25 2.91
CA GLU A 209 19.53 -16.14 2.85
C GLU A 209 19.89 -15.77 1.41
N SER A 210 20.13 -16.76 0.55
CA SER A 210 20.43 -16.52 -0.87
C SER A 210 19.23 -15.91 -1.62
N ALA A 211 18.02 -16.38 -1.33
CA ALA A 211 16.79 -15.84 -1.90
C ALA A 211 16.56 -14.39 -1.45
N LEU A 212 16.80 -14.09 -0.18
CA LEU A 212 16.70 -12.73 0.36
C LEU A 212 17.76 -11.80 -0.23
N LYS A 213 19.01 -12.27 -0.41
CA LYS A 213 20.06 -11.51 -1.11
C LYS A 213 19.63 -11.21 -2.55
N ARG A 214 19.07 -12.19 -3.27
CA ARG A 214 18.56 -12.00 -4.64
C ARG A 214 17.47 -10.93 -4.69
N VAL A 215 16.44 -11.04 -3.85
CA VAL A 215 15.35 -10.05 -3.79
C VAL A 215 15.88 -8.66 -3.45
N ARG A 216 16.83 -8.54 -2.52
CA ARG A 216 17.47 -7.24 -2.21
C ARG A 216 18.18 -6.66 -3.43
N THR A 217 18.95 -7.47 -4.17
CA THR A 217 19.62 -6.99 -5.39
C THR A 217 18.62 -6.58 -6.49
N GLU A 218 17.49 -7.28 -6.61
CA GLU A 218 16.41 -6.91 -7.53
C GLU A 218 15.76 -5.58 -7.12
N VAL A 219 15.46 -5.39 -5.83
CA VAL A 219 14.93 -4.12 -5.28
C VAL A 219 15.92 -2.98 -5.48
N ASP A 220 17.21 -3.20 -5.23
CA ASP A 220 18.25 -2.19 -5.43
C ASP A 220 18.40 -1.83 -6.92
N ALA A 221 18.29 -2.81 -7.82
CA ALA A 221 18.32 -2.56 -9.27
C ALA A 221 17.12 -1.72 -9.72
N VAL A 222 15.91 -2.02 -9.23
CA VAL A 222 14.70 -1.23 -9.49
C VAL A 222 14.83 0.18 -8.90
N SER A 223 15.39 0.32 -7.71
CA SER A 223 15.59 1.63 -7.08
C SER A 223 16.63 2.47 -7.84
N LYS A 224 17.70 1.84 -8.35
CA LYS A 224 18.72 2.50 -9.18
C LYS A 224 18.16 2.97 -10.51
N THR A 225 17.42 2.11 -11.22
CA THR A 225 16.78 2.46 -12.50
C THR A 225 15.82 3.62 -12.33
N ARG A 226 14.90 3.56 -11.35
CA ARG A 226 14.01 4.68 -11.02
C ARG A 226 14.76 5.97 -10.70
N LYS A 227 15.84 5.90 -9.92
CA LYS A 227 16.63 7.09 -9.57
C LYS A 227 17.27 7.73 -10.81
N LEU A 228 17.82 6.93 -11.73
CA LEU A 228 18.41 7.45 -12.97
C LEU A 228 17.35 8.11 -13.85
N GLU A 229 16.23 7.42 -14.10
CA GLU A 229 15.10 7.95 -14.88
C GLU A 229 14.57 9.26 -14.28
N GLN A 230 14.37 9.33 -12.96
CA GLN A 230 13.90 10.56 -12.32
C GLN A 230 14.92 11.70 -12.41
N VAL A 231 16.22 11.42 -12.25
CA VAL A 231 17.26 12.46 -12.39
C VAL A 231 17.32 12.98 -13.83
N GLU A 232 17.18 12.10 -14.83
CA GLU A 232 17.10 12.47 -16.24
C GLU A 232 15.88 13.36 -16.52
N CYS A 233 14.68 12.93 -16.10
CA CYS A 233 13.44 13.72 -16.21
C CYS A 233 13.55 15.06 -15.47
N GLY A 234 14.10 15.08 -14.25
CA GLY A 234 14.31 16.30 -13.48
C GLY A 234 15.26 17.29 -14.16
N ASN A 235 16.31 16.79 -14.82
CA ASN A 235 17.20 17.64 -15.62
C ASN A 235 16.49 18.22 -16.86
N ALA A 236 15.67 17.41 -17.53
CA ALA A 236 14.85 17.87 -18.65
C ALA A 236 13.86 18.96 -18.21
N LEU A 237 13.18 18.79 -17.07
CA LEU A 237 12.27 19.78 -16.49
C LEU A 237 12.98 21.09 -16.13
N ARG A 238 14.17 21.01 -15.51
CA ARG A 238 14.97 22.21 -15.21
C ARG A 238 15.38 22.97 -16.48
N ASN A 239 15.77 22.24 -17.52
CA ASN A 239 16.10 22.85 -18.81
C ASN A 239 14.88 23.51 -19.45
N LEU A 240 13.73 22.83 -19.43
CA LEU A 240 12.48 23.39 -19.94
C LEU A 240 12.07 24.65 -19.17
N ASN A 241 12.18 24.62 -17.84
CA ASN A 241 11.86 25.79 -17.01
C ASN A 241 12.79 26.98 -17.29
N ARG A 242 14.09 26.75 -17.48
CA ARG A 242 15.03 27.80 -17.92
C ARG A 242 14.64 28.37 -19.28
N THR A 243 14.32 27.51 -20.26
CA THR A 243 13.88 28.00 -21.57
C THR A 243 12.58 28.79 -21.48
N LYS A 244 11.65 28.39 -20.59
CA LYS A 244 10.42 29.14 -20.32
C LYS A 244 10.74 30.52 -19.74
N GLU A 245 11.58 30.59 -18.71
CA GLU A 245 12.02 31.85 -18.10
C GLU A 245 12.72 32.75 -19.13
N ASP A 246 13.57 32.19 -19.99
CA ASP A 246 14.22 32.91 -21.09
C ASP A 246 13.19 33.50 -22.08
N TYR A 247 12.16 32.72 -22.45
CA TYR A 247 11.08 33.21 -23.30
C TYR A 247 10.26 34.31 -22.61
N GLU A 248 9.97 34.17 -21.32
CA GLU A 248 9.25 35.19 -20.55
C GLU A 248 10.04 36.50 -20.46
N ILE A 249 11.37 36.42 -20.27
CA ILE A 249 12.25 37.59 -20.27
C ILE A 249 12.29 38.24 -21.65
N ARG A 250 12.55 37.46 -22.71
CA ARG A 250 12.57 37.99 -24.09
C ARG A 250 11.23 38.62 -24.48
N ASN A 251 10.12 37.99 -24.14
CA ASN A 251 8.80 38.54 -24.40
C ASN A 251 8.61 39.86 -23.65
N ARG A 252 9.07 39.96 -22.39
CA ARG A 252 9.03 41.20 -21.62
C ARG A 252 9.88 42.30 -22.25
N GLU A 253 11.07 41.97 -22.73
CA GLU A 253 11.97 42.91 -23.43
C GLU A 253 11.35 43.41 -24.74
N ILE A 254 10.75 42.51 -25.54
CA ILE A 254 10.05 42.86 -26.77
C ILE A 254 8.86 43.77 -26.47
N MET A 255 8.03 43.44 -25.47
CA MET A 255 6.91 44.29 -25.07
C MET A 255 7.37 45.68 -24.60
N GLY A 256 8.51 45.76 -23.90
CA GLY A 256 9.11 47.04 -23.50
C GLY A 256 9.60 47.86 -24.70
N ALA A 257 10.29 47.22 -25.66
CA ALA A 257 10.76 47.89 -26.87
C ALA A 257 9.60 48.36 -27.77
N LEU A 258 8.54 47.54 -27.90
CA LEU A 258 7.32 47.91 -28.61
C LEU A 258 6.60 49.07 -27.94
N ALA A 259 6.54 49.11 -26.61
CA ALA A 259 5.95 50.24 -25.88
C ALA A 259 6.71 51.54 -26.16
N HIS A 260 8.05 51.51 -26.13
CA HIS A 260 8.89 52.67 -26.47
C HIS A 260 8.69 53.12 -27.92
N LEU A 261 8.70 52.18 -28.88
CA LEU A 261 8.48 52.51 -30.29
C LEU A 261 7.08 53.07 -30.54
N ASN A 262 6.06 52.54 -29.88
CA ASN A 262 4.70 53.05 -29.95
C ASN A 262 4.58 54.47 -29.39
N GLU A 263 5.31 54.80 -28.31
CA GLU A 263 5.38 56.16 -27.78
C GLU A 263 6.03 57.12 -28.79
N GLU A 264 7.16 56.74 -29.40
CA GLU A 264 7.81 57.53 -30.46
C GLU A 264 6.90 57.75 -31.66
N VAL A 265 6.20 56.70 -32.12
CA VAL A 265 5.23 56.78 -33.21
C VAL A 265 4.07 57.71 -32.82
N ALA A 266 3.54 57.61 -31.61
CA ALA A 266 2.48 58.49 -31.12
C ALA A 266 2.94 59.97 -31.07
N GLU A 267 4.16 60.24 -30.61
CA GLU A 267 4.75 61.59 -30.65
C GLU A 267 4.91 62.11 -32.08
N LEU A 268 5.36 61.27 -33.01
CA LEU A 268 5.54 61.64 -34.41
C LEU A 268 4.19 61.92 -35.07
N LYS A 269 3.17 61.06 -34.85
CA LYS A 269 1.79 61.29 -35.28
C LYS A 269 1.29 62.65 -34.75
N HIS A 270 1.53 62.96 -33.47
CA HIS A 270 1.18 64.26 -32.88
C HIS A 270 1.92 65.45 -33.54
N LYS A 271 3.24 65.34 -33.73
CA LYS A 271 4.08 66.38 -34.37
C LYS A 271 3.68 66.66 -35.82
N CYS A 272 3.24 65.63 -36.56
CA CYS A 272 2.73 65.77 -37.93
C CYS A 272 1.34 66.42 -37.95
N ARG A 273 0.47 66.08 -37.00
CA ARG A 273 -0.86 66.69 -36.83
C ARG A 273 -0.77 68.20 -36.57
N VAL A 274 0.11 68.63 -35.65
CA VAL A 274 0.34 70.06 -35.35
C VAL A 274 0.87 70.83 -36.57
N ARG A 275 1.59 70.16 -37.48
CA ARG A 275 2.11 70.76 -38.72
C ARG A 275 1.11 70.72 -39.89
N GLY A 276 -0.07 70.13 -39.70
CA GLY A 276 -1.10 70.00 -40.75
C GLY A 276 -0.74 69.03 -41.88
N LEU A 277 0.19 68.10 -41.63
CA LEU A 277 0.69 67.12 -42.63
C LEU A 277 -0.12 65.81 -42.63
N LEU A 278 -0.95 65.58 -41.60
CA LEU A 278 -1.72 64.35 -41.44
C LEU A 278 -3.23 64.68 -41.53
N PRO A 279 -4.02 64.02 -42.39
CA PRO A 279 -5.47 64.21 -42.48
C PRO A 279 -6.19 63.93 -41.14
N GLU A 280 -7.26 64.67 -40.84
CA GLU A 280 -8.04 64.50 -39.59
C GLU A 280 -8.71 63.12 -39.47
N ASP A 281 -8.87 62.40 -40.59
CA ASP A 281 -9.48 61.06 -40.65
C ASP A 281 -8.49 59.90 -40.40
N TYR A 282 -7.22 60.18 -40.07
CA TYR A 282 -6.17 59.16 -39.84
C TYR A 282 -6.09 58.70 -38.37
N ASP A 283 -7.22 58.73 -37.65
CA ASP A 283 -7.26 58.42 -36.22
C ASP A 283 -7.36 56.92 -35.92
N SER A 284 -7.61 56.09 -36.93
CA SER A 284 -7.53 54.65 -36.81
C SER A 284 -7.07 54.07 -38.14
N ASP A 285 -5.82 53.59 -38.20
CA ASP A 285 -5.54 52.52 -39.15
C ASP A 285 -6.50 51.38 -38.76
N PRO A 286 -7.42 50.92 -39.62
CA PRO A 286 -8.32 49.80 -39.29
C PRO A 286 -7.53 48.54 -38.90
N GLU A 287 -6.25 48.46 -39.29
CA GLU A 287 -5.28 47.44 -38.89
C GLU A 287 -4.85 47.56 -37.41
N GLU A 288 -4.81 48.76 -36.81
CA GLU A 288 -4.55 48.96 -35.37
C GLU A 288 -5.76 48.52 -34.51
N GLU A 289 -6.99 48.66 -35.02
CA GLU A 289 -8.22 48.13 -34.39
C GLU A 289 -8.38 46.61 -34.60
N GLU A 290 -7.92 46.05 -35.73
CA GLU A 290 -7.85 44.60 -35.95
C GLU A 290 -6.70 43.92 -35.18
N ALA A 291 -5.65 44.65 -34.81
CA ALA A 291 -4.51 44.16 -34.01
C ALA A 291 -4.82 43.93 -32.52
N THR A 292 -6.08 43.63 -32.19
CA THR A 292 -6.53 43.22 -30.84
C THR A 292 -5.87 41.93 -30.32
N TRP A 293 -5.11 41.20 -31.15
CA TRP A 293 -4.32 40.04 -30.73
C TRP A 293 -3.15 40.41 -29.79
N ALA A 294 -2.73 41.67 -29.75
CA ALA A 294 -1.64 42.17 -28.91
C ALA A 294 -2.12 42.77 -27.57
N ALA A 295 -3.42 42.69 -27.26
CA ALA A 295 -3.90 43.04 -25.93
C ALA A 295 -3.29 42.06 -24.89
N PRO A 296 -2.73 42.55 -23.77
CA PRO A 296 -2.18 41.67 -22.75
C PRO A 296 -3.26 40.72 -22.25
N VAL A 297 -3.01 39.42 -22.33
CA VAL A 297 -3.90 38.33 -21.87
C VAL A 297 -4.39 38.51 -20.43
N ALA A 298 -3.75 39.38 -19.63
CA ALA A 298 -4.21 39.79 -18.30
C ALA A 298 -5.65 40.35 -18.28
N ALA A 299 -6.10 41.04 -19.34
CA ALA A 299 -7.48 41.57 -19.38
C ALA A 299 -8.54 40.47 -19.52
N ALA A 300 -8.20 39.32 -20.11
CA ALA A 300 -9.11 38.18 -20.24
C ALA A 300 -9.26 37.37 -18.95
N ALA A 301 -8.28 37.45 -18.03
CA ALA A 301 -8.34 36.73 -16.75
C ALA A 301 -9.19 37.46 -15.68
N LEU A 302 -9.36 38.78 -15.79
CA LEU A 302 -10.15 39.59 -14.85
C LEU A 302 -11.68 39.50 -15.04
N GLY A 303 -12.14 38.71 -16.02
CA GLY A 303 -13.56 38.54 -16.32
C GLY A 303 -14.28 37.39 -15.59
N SER A 304 -13.58 36.57 -14.79
CA SER A 304 -14.18 35.33 -14.24
C SER A 304 -14.06 35.13 -12.73
N GLU A 305 -13.54 36.07 -11.95
CA GLU A 305 -13.55 35.97 -10.48
C GLU A 305 -13.85 37.33 -9.83
N ALA A 306 -15.12 37.73 -9.87
CA ALA A 306 -15.65 38.78 -9.00
C ALA A 306 -16.95 38.27 -8.38
N THR A 307 -16.84 37.18 -7.60
CA THR A 307 -17.88 36.83 -6.62
C THR A 307 -17.37 37.29 -5.25
N MET A 308 -17.99 38.36 -4.77
CA MET A 308 -17.85 39.02 -3.48
C MET A 308 -17.21 38.21 -2.33
N LEU A 309 -16.14 38.75 -1.75
CA LEU A 309 -15.79 38.59 -0.34
C LEU A 309 -15.23 39.93 0.17
N GLU A 310 -16.09 40.70 0.83
CA GLU A 310 -15.69 41.86 1.64
C GLU A 310 -14.77 41.41 2.78
N SER A 311 -13.60 42.04 2.92
CA SER A 311 -12.76 41.94 4.11
C SER A 311 -13.01 43.14 5.03
N PRO A 312 -13.12 42.94 6.36
CA PRO A 312 -13.43 44.01 7.29
C PRO A 312 -12.21 44.85 7.63
N SER A 313 -12.48 46.15 7.78
CA SER A 313 -11.60 47.24 8.19
C SER A 313 -10.70 46.95 9.40
N SER A 314 -9.43 47.34 9.27
CA SER A 314 -8.48 47.47 10.37
C SER A 314 -8.81 48.67 11.27
N SER A 315 -9.20 48.43 12.52
CA SER A 315 -9.17 49.42 13.60
C SER A 315 -8.00 49.13 14.54
N VAL A 316 -7.01 50.02 14.54
CA VAL A 316 -5.93 50.08 15.54
C VAL A 316 -6.50 50.59 16.86
N PRO A 317 -6.16 50.00 18.02
CA PRO A 317 -6.19 50.73 19.27
C PRO A 317 -4.77 51.01 19.76
N SER A 318 -4.51 52.30 19.99
CA SER A 318 -3.40 52.82 20.77
C SER A 318 -3.45 52.32 22.22
N SER A 319 -2.39 51.68 22.70
CA SER A 319 -2.19 51.44 24.14
C SER A 319 -0.83 51.97 24.58
N SER A 320 -0.86 53.17 25.16
CA SER A 320 0.13 53.66 26.11
C SER A 320 -0.32 53.28 27.52
N SER A 321 0.45 52.49 28.27
CA SER A 321 0.61 52.71 29.71
C SER A 321 1.80 51.93 30.26
N SER A 322 2.58 52.66 31.03
CA SER A 322 3.82 52.31 31.71
C SER A 322 3.65 51.20 32.74
N ALA A 323 4.71 50.40 32.85
CA ALA A 323 4.95 49.43 33.90
C ALA A 323 4.98 50.09 35.29
N ALA A 324 4.38 49.38 36.25
CA ALA A 324 4.50 49.61 37.68
C ALA A 324 5.49 48.61 38.29
N MET A 325 6.14 49.06 39.36
CA MET A 325 7.09 48.39 40.23
C MET A 325 6.59 47.04 40.74
N GLU A 326 7.45 46.03 40.74
CA GLU A 326 8.03 45.35 41.93
C GLU A 326 9.15 44.39 41.50
#